data_AF-A0A9P6H1C0-F1
#
_entry.id   AF-A0A9P6H1C0-F1
#
_cell.length_a   1.000
_cell.length_b   1.000
_cell.length_c   1.000
_cell.angle_alpha   90.00
_cell.angle_beta   90.00
_cell.angle_gamma   90.00
#
_symmetry.space_group_name_H-M   'P 1'
#
loop_
_entity.id
_entity.type
_entity.pdbx_description
1 polymer ?
#
loop_
_entity_poly.entity_id
_entity_poly.type
_entity_poly.pdbx_seq_one_letter_code
_entity_poly.pdbx_strand_id
1 'polypeptide(L)'
;MIKKIYIFNENGENRIIRTFRDTLSNEEIQKKISEDISTNFIRLEKESIIFRRYNKIVISLVVENENEMYCLSIISLLMELLNRLFKNITELHLIYHFKDIYELLDKFIAGGYVIETDPDRIILREDIFPNKSN
;
A
#
# COMPACT_ATOMS: atom_id res chain seq x y z
N MET A 1 -7.63 5.06 -12.07
CA MET A 1 -6.33 4.36 -11.97
C MET A 1 -5.62 4.72 -10.67
N ILE A 2 -4.89 3.78 -10.07
CA ILE A 2 -4.00 4.03 -8.92
C ILE A 2 -2.69 4.65 -9.43
N LYS A 3 -2.37 5.85 -8.96
CA LYS A 3 -1.13 6.56 -9.32
C LYS A 3 0.02 6.27 -8.38
N LYS A 4 -0.26 6.05 -7.10
CA LYS A 4 0.76 5.82 -6.08
C LYS A 4 0.24 5.01 -4.90
N ILE A 5 1.08 4.12 -4.39
CA ILE A 5 0.92 3.41 -3.11
C ILE A 5 1.97 3.97 -2.17
N TYR A 6 1.56 4.39 -0.99
CA TYR A 6 2.45 5.03 -0.04
C TYR A 6 2.15 4.59 1.39
N ILE A 7 3.15 3.98 2.02
CA ILE A 7 3.13 3.53 3.41
C ILE A 7 4.18 4.32 4.20
N PHE A 8 3.74 4.93 5.29
CA PHE A 8 4.57 5.70 6.20
C PHE A 8 4.14 5.44 7.65
N ASN A 9 4.99 5.76 8.61
CA ASN A 9 4.65 5.60 10.03
C ASN A 9 3.97 6.84 10.61
N GLU A 10 3.54 6.75 11.87
CA GLU A 10 2.91 7.85 12.62
C GLU A 10 3.80 9.11 12.73
N ASN A 11 5.12 8.97 12.60
CA ASN A 11 6.08 10.07 12.63
C ASN A 11 6.33 10.71 11.25
N GLY A 12 5.69 10.21 10.17
CA GLY A 12 5.91 10.69 8.81
C GLY A 12 7.15 10.08 8.13
N GLU A 13 7.76 9.04 8.69
CA GLU A 13 8.89 8.36 8.06
C GLU A 13 8.41 7.41 6.97
N ASN A 14 9.04 7.51 5.80
CA ASN A 14 8.72 6.67 4.64
C ASN A 14 9.07 5.21 4.93
N ARG A 15 8.16 4.30 4.56
CA ARG A 15 8.37 2.84 4.65
C ARG A 15 8.34 2.19 3.28
N ILE A 16 7.26 2.39 2.53
CA ILE A 16 7.12 1.84 1.17
C ILE A 16 6.54 2.93 0.26
N ILE A 17 7.15 3.15 -0.90
CA ILE A 17 6.68 4.13 -1.90
C ILE A 17 6.72 3.45 -3.26
N ARG A 18 5.57 3.33 -3.91
CA ARG A 18 5.48 2.85 -5.28
C ARG A 18 4.64 3.81 -6.10
N THR A 19 5.27 4.45 -7.09
CA THR A 19 4.64 5.45 -7.96
C THR A 19 4.53 4.90 -9.37
N PHE A 20 3.33 4.88 -9.92
CA PHE A 20 3.04 4.42 -11.28
C PHE A 20 2.91 5.59 -12.27
N ARG A 21 2.51 6.77 -11.79
CA ARG A 21 2.33 7.99 -12.57
C ARG A 21 2.64 9.21 -11.72
N ASP A 22 2.94 10.33 -12.39
CA ASP A 22 3.13 11.62 -11.74
C ASP A 22 1.88 12.03 -10.94
N THR A 23 2.11 12.44 -9.70
CA THR A 23 1.08 12.69 -8.68
C THR A 23 1.71 13.44 -7.50
N LEU A 24 0.93 13.66 -6.43
CA LEU A 24 1.35 14.36 -5.21
C LEU A 24 2.67 13.86 -4.61
N SER A 25 3.42 14.81 -4.04
CA SER A 25 4.60 14.51 -3.24
C SER A 25 4.25 13.77 -1.95
N ASN A 26 5.24 13.13 -1.31
CA ASN A 26 5.01 12.44 -0.04
C ASN A 26 4.58 13.43 1.05
N GLU A 27 5.21 14.59 1.08
CA GLU A 27 4.99 15.67 2.04
C GLU A 27 3.57 16.25 1.89
N GLU A 28 3.09 16.44 0.65
CA GLU A 28 1.73 16.90 0.38
C GLU A 28 0.68 15.89 0.86
N ILE A 29 0.91 14.59 0.62
CA ILE A 29 0.02 13.52 1.07
C ILE A 29 -0.03 13.49 2.60
N GLN A 30 1.13 13.48 3.27
CA GLN A 30 1.22 13.49 4.74
C GLN A 30 0.49 14.70 5.33
N LYS A 31 0.75 15.89 4.79
CA LYS A 31 0.13 17.13 5.25
C LYS A 31 -1.39 17.05 5.15
N LYS A 32 -1.93 16.66 3.98
CA LYS A 32 -3.38 16.54 3.78
C LYS A 32 -4.01 15.50 4.73
N ILE A 33 -3.37 14.35 4.92
CA ILE A 33 -3.83 13.30 5.86
C ILE A 33 -3.78 13.78 7.32
N SER A 34 -2.83 14.65 7.68
CA SER A 34 -2.72 15.22 9.03
C SER A 34 -3.78 16.29 9.31
N GLU A 35 -4.22 17.02 8.28
CA GLU A 35 -5.26 18.06 8.38
C GLU A 35 -6.67 17.45 8.53
N ASP A 36 -6.92 16.28 7.91
CA ASP A 36 -8.20 15.56 8.04
C ASP A 36 -8.02 14.18 8.69
N ILE A 37 -8.19 14.14 10.00
CA ILE A 37 -8.08 12.92 10.81
C ILE A 37 -9.40 12.13 10.82
N SER A 38 -10.51 12.78 10.47
CA SER A 38 -11.87 12.26 10.66
C SER A 38 -12.37 11.34 9.54
N THR A 39 -11.73 11.41 8.36
CA THR A 39 -12.13 10.67 7.17
C THR A 39 -11.08 9.63 6.75
N ASN A 40 -11.44 8.80 5.76
CA ASN A 40 -10.53 7.86 5.11
C ASN A 40 -10.23 8.24 3.65
N PHE A 41 -10.71 9.40 3.19
CA PHE A 41 -10.51 9.86 1.82
C PHE A 41 -10.54 11.39 1.74
N ILE A 42 -9.66 11.96 0.92
CA ILE A 42 -9.54 13.39 0.66
C ILE A 42 -9.64 13.57 -0.84
N ARG A 43 -10.72 14.21 -1.29
CA ARG A 43 -10.95 14.53 -2.70
C ARG A 43 -10.24 15.82 -3.08
N LEU A 44 -9.46 15.79 -4.17
CA LEU A 44 -8.85 16.96 -4.79
C LEU A 44 -9.39 17.15 -6.20
N GLU A 45 -9.00 18.23 -6.87
CA GLU A 45 -9.51 18.58 -8.20
C GLU A 45 -9.25 17.52 -9.27
N LYS A 46 -8.08 16.86 -9.23
CA LYS A 46 -7.63 15.91 -10.28
C LYS A 46 -7.46 14.49 -9.80
N GLU A 47 -7.34 14.28 -8.50
CA GLU A 47 -7.07 12.99 -7.88
C GLU A 47 -7.57 12.97 -6.45
N SER A 48 -7.66 11.79 -5.86
CA SER A 48 -8.10 11.61 -4.48
C SER A 48 -7.06 10.81 -3.72
N ILE A 49 -6.88 11.15 -2.44
CA ILE A 49 -6.06 10.38 -1.50
C ILE A 49 -7.01 9.50 -0.71
N ILE A 50 -6.85 8.19 -0.78
CA ILE A 50 -7.59 7.22 0.03
C ILE A 50 -6.59 6.63 0.99
N PHE A 51 -6.90 6.57 2.29
CA PHE A 51 -5.95 6.09 3.27
C PHE A 51 -6.64 5.37 4.43
N ARG A 52 -5.87 4.55 5.14
CA ARG A 52 -6.29 3.90 6.37
C ARG A 52 -5.12 3.81 7.34
N ARG A 53 -5.42 4.02 8.62
CA ARG A 53 -4.46 3.94 9.73
C ARG A 53 -4.54 2.55 10.37
N TYR A 54 -3.39 1.91 10.56
CA TYR A 54 -3.24 0.62 11.23
C TYR A 54 -2.17 0.74 12.32
N ASN A 55 -2.60 0.91 13.58
CA ASN A 55 -1.69 1.19 14.70
C ASN A 55 -0.69 2.31 14.37
N LYS A 56 0.59 1.96 14.15
CA LYS A 56 1.70 2.89 13.88
C LYS A 56 1.97 3.16 12.40
N ILE A 57 1.24 2.53 11.49
CA ILE A 57 1.45 2.67 10.05
C ILE A 57 0.20 3.26 9.38
N VAL A 58 0.41 4.07 8.36
CA VAL A 58 -0.63 4.60 7.48
C VAL A 58 -0.38 4.06 6.09
N ILE A 59 -1.40 3.42 5.50
CA ILE A 59 -1.39 2.98 4.11
C ILE A 59 -2.27 3.95 3.33
N SER A 60 -1.73 4.51 2.25
CA SER A 60 -2.43 5.45 1.38
C SER A 60 -2.27 5.09 -0.09
N LEU A 61 -3.31 5.42 -0.86
CA LEU A 61 -3.37 5.35 -2.31
C LEU A 61 -3.70 6.74 -2.84
N VAL A 62 -2.98 7.19 -3.86
CA VAL A 62 -3.40 8.32 -4.69
C VAL A 62 -4.01 7.78 -5.96
N VAL A 63 -5.25 8.17 -6.26
CA VAL A 63 -6.03 7.61 -7.37
C VAL A 63 -6.70 8.71 -8.19
N GLU A 64 -6.87 8.45 -9.48
CA GLU A 64 -7.60 9.31 -10.40
C GLU A 64 -8.81 8.56 -10.93
N ASN A 65 -10.01 9.13 -10.80
CA ASN A 65 -11.27 8.57 -11.30
C ASN A 65 -11.55 7.12 -10.87
N GLU A 66 -11.21 6.75 -9.63
CA GLU A 66 -11.56 5.46 -9.04
C GLU A 66 -12.62 5.60 -7.95
N ASN A 67 -13.38 4.53 -7.72
CA ASN A 67 -14.32 4.47 -6.61
C ASN A 67 -13.58 4.37 -5.27
N GLU A 68 -13.91 5.24 -4.32
CA GLU A 68 -13.18 5.34 -3.04
C GLU A 68 -13.36 4.10 -2.17
N MET A 69 -14.56 3.49 -2.19
CA MET A 69 -14.85 2.28 -1.41
C MET A 69 -14.06 1.09 -1.96
N TYR A 70 -13.97 0.97 -3.28
CA TYR A 70 -13.10 -0.01 -3.92
C TYR A 70 -11.63 0.18 -3.50
N CYS A 71 -11.11 1.41 -3.52
CA CYS A 71 -9.75 1.68 -3.06
C CYS A 71 -9.53 1.35 -1.58
N LEU A 72 -10.52 1.57 -0.71
CA LEU A 72 -10.43 1.15 0.70
C LEU A 72 -10.40 -0.37 0.85
N SER A 73 -11.16 -1.10 0.03
CA SER A 73 -11.06 -2.56 -0.04
C SER A 73 -9.67 -3.01 -0.48
N ILE A 74 -9.05 -2.34 -1.45
CA ILE A 74 -7.66 -2.61 -1.88
C ILE A 74 -6.64 -2.36 -0.76
N ILE A 75 -6.77 -1.28 0.01
CA ILE A 75 -5.92 -1.03 1.18
C ILE A 75 -6.09 -2.12 2.24
N SER A 76 -7.31 -2.60 2.43
CA SER A 76 -7.60 -3.66 3.40
C SER A 76 -7.02 -5.00 2.96
N LEU A 77 -7.15 -5.33 1.67
CA LEU A 77 -6.54 -6.51 1.05
C LEU A 77 -5.01 -6.45 1.13
N LEU A 78 -4.39 -5.30 0.85
CA LEU A 78 -2.94 -5.14 1.01
C LEU A 78 -2.50 -5.43 2.45
N MET A 79 -3.21 -4.91 3.45
CA MET A 79 -2.89 -5.18 4.84
C MET A 79 -3.06 -6.67 5.20
N GLU A 80 -4.07 -7.34 4.64
CA GLU A 80 -4.25 -8.79 4.79
C GLU A 80 -3.08 -9.57 4.17
N LEU A 81 -2.66 -9.23 2.96
CA LEU A 81 -1.54 -9.85 2.27
C LEU A 81 -0.24 -9.72 3.08
N LEU A 82 0.04 -8.51 3.59
CA LEU A 82 1.20 -8.26 4.46
C LEU A 82 1.13 -9.09 5.75
N ASN A 83 -0.04 -9.20 6.36
CA ASN A 83 -0.22 -10.02 7.57
C ASN A 83 -0.01 -11.51 7.30
N ARG A 84 -0.48 -12.02 6.15
CA ARG A 84 -0.26 -13.42 5.74
C ARG A 84 1.22 -13.69 5.46
N LEU A 85 1.92 -12.74 4.83
CA LEU A 85 3.34 -12.86 4.49
C LEU A 85 4.23 -12.98 5.74
N PHE A 86 3.99 -12.15 6.76
CA PHE A 86 4.87 -12.05 7.95
C PHE A 86 4.30 -12.66 9.24
N LYS A 87 3.09 -13.22 9.21
CA LYS A 87 2.36 -13.74 10.40
C LYS A 87 2.32 -12.72 11.54
N ASN A 88 1.63 -11.62 11.28
CA ASN A 88 1.58 -10.35 12.04
C ASN A 88 2.66 -9.35 11.61
N ILE A 89 2.27 -8.47 10.69
CA ILE A 89 3.16 -7.40 10.22
C ILE A 89 3.47 -6.43 11.37
N THR A 90 4.71 -5.94 11.36
CA THR A 90 5.15 -4.83 12.20
C THR A 90 5.82 -3.80 11.31
N GLU A 91 5.96 -2.57 11.79
CA GLU A 91 6.70 -1.54 11.06
C GLU A 91 8.13 -1.99 10.71
N LEU A 92 8.77 -2.73 11.62
CA LEU A 92 10.12 -3.24 11.44
C LEU A 92 10.23 -4.20 10.24
N HIS A 93 9.18 -5.00 9.98
CA HIS A 93 9.11 -5.84 8.79
C HIS A 93 9.08 -5.00 7.50
N LEU A 94 8.38 -3.84 7.49
CA LEU A 94 8.38 -2.94 6.32
C LEU A 94 9.78 -2.39 6.02
N ILE A 95 10.62 -2.22 7.05
CA ILE A 95 11.98 -1.69 6.93
C ILE A 95 12.95 -2.78 6.46
N TYR A 96 12.90 -3.99 7.04
CA TYR A 96 13.87 -5.05 6.72
C TYR A 96 13.49 -5.92 5.53
N HIS A 97 12.19 -6.09 5.25
CA HIS A 97 11.67 -6.96 4.18
C HIS A 97 11.07 -6.15 3.02
N PHE A 98 11.59 -4.94 2.78
CA PHE A 98 11.08 -4.07 1.73
C PHE A 98 11.09 -4.74 0.35
N LYS A 99 12.09 -5.57 0.04
CA LYS A 99 12.18 -6.30 -1.24
C LYS A 99 10.99 -7.25 -1.44
N ASP A 100 10.76 -8.13 -0.46
CA ASP A 100 9.65 -9.08 -0.46
C ASP A 100 8.30 -8.35 -0.59
N ILE A 101 8.19 -7.17 0.03
CA ILE A 101 6.99 -6.33 -0.08
C ILE A 101 6.84 -5.70 -1.47
N TYR A 102 7.92 -5.23 -2.10
CA TYR A 102 7.84 -4.73 -3.47
C TYR A 102 7.48 -5.86 -4.44
N GLU A 103 8.02 -7.06 -4.27
CA GLU A 103 7.64 -8.23 -5.08
C GLU A 103 6.16 -8.60 -4.90
N LEU A 104 5.66 -8.57 -3.66
CA LEU A 104 4.23 -8.72 -3.38
C LEU A 104 3.39 -7.64 -4.09
N LEU A 105 3.81 -6.38 -4.00
CA LEU A 105 3.13 -5.27 -4.66
C LEU A 105 3.14 -5.40 -6.19
N ASP A 106 4.23 -5.92 -6.77
CA ASP A 106 4.37 -6.14 -8.21
C ASP A 106 3.37 -7.19 -8.73
N LYS A 107 3.11 -8.24 -7.95
CA LYS A 107 2.08 -9.25 -8.26
C LYS A 107 0.67 -8.72 -8.06
N PHE A 108 0.49 -7.84 -7.09
CA PHE A 108 -0.82 -7.31 -6.72
C PHE A 108 -1.30 -6.21 -7.67
N ILE A 109 -0.43 -5.24 -7.98
CA ILE A 109 -0.76 -4.04 -8.77
C ILE A 109 0.34 -3.78 -9.80
N ALA A 110 -0.03 -3.66 -11.07
CA ALA A 110 0.89 -3.34 -12.16
C ALA A 110 0.36 -2.18 -12.99
N GLY A 111 1.23 -1.21 -13.29
CA GLY A 111 0.87 -0.04 -14.10
C GLY A 111 -0.27 0.81 -13.55
N GLY A 112 -0.55 0.72 -12.24
CA GLY A 112 -1.66 1.42 -11.59
C GLY A 112 -3.01 0.69 -11.63
N TYR A 113 -3.03 -0.58 -12.06
CA TYR A 113 -4.22 -1.43 -12.08
C TYR A 113 -4.02 -2.66 -11.20
N VAL A 114 -5.08 -3.07 -10.51
CA VAL A 114 -5.09 -4.31 -9.72
C VAL A 114 -5.13 -5.49 -10.68
N ILE A 115 -4.17 -6.40 -10.56
CA ILE A 115 -3.99 -7.53 -11.49
C ILE A 115 -4.53 -8.83 -10.90
N GLU A 116 -4.39 -9.00 -9.60
CA GLU A 116 -4.89 -10.16 -8.87
C GLU A 116 -5.48 -9.68 -7.54
N THR A 117 -6.53 -10.35 -7.07
CA THR A 117 -7.20 -10.04 -5.80
C THR A 117 -7.30 -11.24 -4.87
N ASP A 118 -7.07 -12.46 -5.38
CA ASP A 118 -7.03 -13.68 -4.58
C ASP A 118 -5.73 -13.76 -3.77
N PRO A 119 -5.79 -13.67 -2.42
CA PRO A 119 -4.59 -13.71 -1.59
C PRO A 119 -3.72 -14.94 -1.79
N ASP A 120 -4.33 -16.09 -2.07
CA ASP A 120 -3.61 -17.36 -2.20
C ASP A 120 -2.83 -17.41 -3.52
N ARG A 121 -3.33 -16.74 -4.56
CA ARG A 121 -2.63 -16.58 -5.84
C ARG A 121 -1.52 -15.55 -5.77
N ILE A 122 -1.73 -14.46 -5.02
CA ILE A 122 -0.71 -13.42 -4.84
C ILE A 122 0.48 -13.95 -4.03
N ILE A 123 0.21 -14.76 -3.00
CA ILE A 123 1.20 -15.31 -2.07
C ILE A 123 1.75 -16.67 -2.57
N LEU A 124 1.62 -17.01 -3.86
CA LEU A 124 2.04 -18.31 -4.40
C LEU A 124 3.42 -18.75 -3.87
N ARG A 125 3.40 -19.97 -3.32
CA ARG A 125 4.33 -20.50 -2.30
C ARG A 125 5.77 -20.67 -2.78
N GLU A 126 6.01 -20.67 -4.08
CA GLU A 126 7.33 -20.96 -4.67
C GLU A 126 8.28 -19.75 -4.66
N ASP A 127 7.77 -18.52 -4.52
CA ASP A 127 8.60 -17.31 -4.60
C ASP A 127 9.12 -16.80 -3.24
N ILE A 128 8.45 -17.15 -2.13
CA ILE A 128 8.74 -16.54 -0.80
C ILE A 128 9.77 -17.35 0.00
N PHE A 129 10.00 -18.61 -0.38
CA PHE A 129 11.11 -19.41 0.12
C PHE A 129 11.77 -20.07 -1.08
N PRO A 130 12.87 -19.51 -1.65
CA PRO A 130 13.74 -20.34 -2.45
C PRO A 130 14.11 -21.51 -1.53
N ASN A 131 13.77 -22.73 -1.95
CA ASN A 131 14.28 -23.92 -1.31
C ASN A 131 15.78 -23.67 -1.06
N LYS A 132 16.20 -23.59 0.21
CA LYS A 132 17.59 -23.88 0.54
C LYS A 132 17.78 -25.37 0.27
N SER A 133 17.93 -25.69 -1.01
CA SER A 133 18.35 -26.99 -1.48
C SER A 133 19.84 -27.10 -1.21
N ASN A 134 20.16 -27.98 -0.25
CA ASN A 134 21.46 -28.56 0.12
C ASN A 134 22.47 -27.66 0.82
#